data_AF-A0ABD0SEZ3-F1
#
_entry.id   AF-A0ABD0SEZ3-F1
#
_cell.length_a   1.000
_cell.length_b   1.000
_cell.length_c   1.000
_cell.angle_alpha   90.00
_cell.angle_beta   90.00
_cell.angle_gamma   90.00
#
_symmetry.space_group_name_H-M   'P 1'
#
loop_
_entity.id
_entity.type
_entity.pdbx_description
1 polymer ?
#
loop_
_entity_poly.entity_id
_entity_poly.type
_entity_poly.pdbx_seq_one_letter_code
_entity_poly.pdbx_strand_id
1 'polypeptide(L)'
;MAYFALLWKARTIEKYRRNYESEKIKSIMLANTQIPKQSLSQRWRHYRYDTQKRISRTFRKWYPVGSSLSNLVFYLKTDQTFPNFVLKSVLGFFGGIILTYLCFMFFVFQLSISLMHATIMSSIIGVLLTLGLAFSYRIRCLVFLLIPQFFSRVGRYTLTCYALVLILTGPATNTLKNSEVLSESLACGQEQIKTSVNQINSLTAKPLNSLKDSIKLMVDRLREVAVKMKQLTLKIKRLVLNIAQVIQSGFLWLNSLPSICNEKLGAPYKKGSRSVEETVLLDLEEMFGPNSSENEEKKAAMCSRLKPGFVCVLMEHLNGDIVPIIKKRLRNYSDRISNMFSMRVHVHHSYSFSSNDSRSASQVAAGIVTEIRKRADPLLTWLSWSSCVTSLFLLLIIFRAKYYQHMFETRSRFDNRYITKEIRDLDLKRLREGRETILPLNRREREKYVTTTSFRLVASEKAYLNRSVVFMAITTFKLLIHMVADYSLYWVLMTIRYHGRLQSLIHRKYNLLTEADIANMHFENSWVKQVKSIDWGLIMLAPCRQ
;
A
#
# COMPACT_ATOMS: atom_id res chain seq x y z
N MET A 1 77.84 -2.04 -35.08
CA MET A 1 76.67 -1.96 -34.17
C MET A 1 75.37 -2.46 -34.81
N ALA A 2 74.90 -1.91 -35.94
CA ALA A 2 73.63 -2.30 -36.56
C ALA A 2 73.54 -3.80 -36.97
N TYR A 3 74.62 -4.37 -37.49
CA TYR A 3 74.69 -5.80 -37.85
C TYR A 3 74.52 -6.73 -36.66
N PHE A 4 75.15 -6.40 -35.52
CA PHE A 4 75.06 -7.20 -34.30
C PHE A 4 73.64 -7.16 -33.70
N ALA A 5 72.97 -6.00 -33.77
CA ALA A 5 71.57 -5.86 -33.35
C ALA A 5 70.62 -6.69 -34.23
N LEU A 6 70.84 -6.74 -35.56
CA LEU A 6 70.08 -7.59 -36.47
C LEU A 6 70.31 -9.08 -36.19
N LEU A 7 71.55 -9.48 -35.95
CA LEU A 7 71.92 -10.88 -35.67
C LEU A 7 71.37 -11.36 -34.32
N TRP A 8 71.41 -10.49 -33.30
CA TRP A 8 70.78 -10.75 -32.00
C TRP A 8 69.26 -10.88 -32.12
N LYS A 9 68.62 -10.00 -32.90
CA LYS A 9 67.18 -10.05 -33.18
C LYS A 9 66.81 -11.34 -33.92
N ALA A 10 67.62 -11.77 -34.89
CA ALA A 10 67.43 -13.02 -35.62
C ALA A 10 67.54 -14.25 -34.68
N ARG A 11 68.59 -14.34 -33.85
CA ARG A 11 68.72 -15.42 -32.85
C ARG A 11 67.57 -15.44 -31.85
N THR A 12 67.12 -14.27 -31.43
CA THR A 12 65.99 -14.15 -30.50
C THR A 12 64.70 -14.68 -31.16
N ILE A 13 64.44 -14.30 -32.41
CA ILE A 13 63.30 -14.80 -33.19
C ILE A 13 63.39 -16.32 -33.39
N GLU A 14 64.57 -16.86 -33.71
CA GLU A 14 64.76 -18.29 -33.91
C GLU A 14 64.55 -19.09 -32.62
N LYS A 15 65.00 -18.56 -31.47
CA LYS A 15 64.70 -19.14 -30.16
C LYS A 15 63.19 -19.18 -29.88
N TYR A 16 62.47 -18.09 -30.19
CA TYR A 16 61.01 -18.06 -30.06
C TYR A 16 60.32 -19.05 -31.00
N ARG A 17 60.81 -19.18 -32.24
CA ARG A 17 60.32 -20.15 -33.22
C ARG A 17 60.48 -21.59 -32.71
N ARG A 18 61.67 -22.00 -32.26
CA ARG A 18 61.90 -23.36 -31.73
C ARG A 18 61.06 -23.65 -30.50
N ASN A 19 60.94 -22.68 -29.58
CA ASN A 19 60.06 -22.82 -28.42
C ASN A 19 58.60 -23.04 -28.85
N TYR A 20 58.13 -22.25 -29.82
CA TYR A 20 56.77 -22.39 -30.36
C TYR A 20 56.55 -23.76 -31.02
N GLU A 21 57.48 -24.23 -31.86
CA GLU A 21 57.40 -25.56 -32.48
C GLU A 21 57.34 -26.67 -31.43
N SER A 22 58.16 -26.58 -30.37
CA SER A 22 58.15 -27.54 -29.27
C SER A 22 56.83 -27.53 -28.48
N GLU A 23 56.26 -26.35 -28.19
CA GLU A 23 54.95 -26.22 -27.54
C GLU A 23 53.84 -26.80 -28.43
N LYS A 24 53.91 -26.56 -29.74
CA LYS A 24 52.94 -27.06 -30.72
C LYS A 24 52.96 -28.59 -30.75
N ILE A 25 54.14 -29.21 -30.87
CA ILE A 25 54.28 -30.67 -30.86
C ILE A 25 53.76 -31.26 -29.55
N LYS A 26 54.13 -30.70 -28.40
CA LYS A 26 53.60 -31.12 -27.09
C LYS A 26 52.09 -31.02 -27.01
N SER A 27 51.50 -29.94 -27.53
CA SER A 27 50.05 -29.75 -27.54
C SER A 27 49.31 -30.80 -28.40
N ILE A 28 49.92 -31.23 -29.52
CA ILE A 28 49.38 -32.29 -30.39
C ILE A 28 49.45 -33.64 -29.67
N MET A 29 50.56 -33.96 -29.03
CA MET A 29 50.71 -35.21 -28.26
C MET A 29 49.70 -35.28 -27.09
N LEU A 30 49.47 -34.16 -26.40
CA LEU A 30 48.49 -34.07 -25.31
C LEU A 30 47.04 -34.15 -25.80
N ALA A 31 46.74 -33.60 -26.98
CA ALA A 31 45.42 -33.69 -27.59
C ALA A 31 45.06 -35.12 -28.01
N ASN A 32 46.05 -35.92 -28.41
CA ASN A 32 45.84 -37.33 -28.77
C ASN A 32 45.69 -38.26 -27.55
N THR A 33 46.17 -37.85 -26.37
CA THR A 33 46.12 -38.66 -25.14
C THR A 33 44.91 -38.38 -24.25
N GLN A 34 44.22 -37.24 -24.41
CA GLN A 34 42.98 -36.94 -23.69
C GLN A 34 41.75 -37.03 -24.61
N ILE A 35 41.12 -38.19 -24.68
CA ILE A 35 39.70 -38.31 -25.05
C ILE A 35 38.90 -38.49 -23.74
N PRO A 36 38.42 -37.42 -23.10
CA PRO A 36 37.49 -37.57 -21.98
C PRO A 36 36.10 -37.95 -22.51
N LYS A 37 35.31 -38.63 -21.67
CA LYS A 37 33.88 -38.95 -21.88
C LYS A 37 33.16 -37.74 -22.49
N GLN A 38 32.44 -37.98 -23.59
CA GLN A 38 31.84 -36.95 -24.45
C GLN A 38 31.12 -35.85 -23.65
N SER A 39 31.65 -34.63 -23.69
CA SER A 39 30.93 -33.45 -23.19
C SER A 39 29.66 -33.19 -24.02
N LEU A 40 28.63 -32.57 -23.44
CA LEU A 40 27.40 -32.19 -24.15
C LEU A 40 27.67 -31.42 -25.46
N SER A 41 28.70 -30.55 -25.47
CA SER A 41 29.15 -29.83 -26.67
C SER A 41 29.67 -30.74 -27.78
N GLN A 42 30.34 -31.86 -27.44
CA GLN A 42 30.82 -32.84 -28.40
C GLN A 42 29.70 -33.72 -28.93
N ARG A 43 28.71 -34.10 -28.09
CA ARG A 43 27.48 -34.78 -28.55
C ARG A 43 26.71 -33.92 -29.54
N TRP A 44 26.52 -32.64 -29.24
CA TRP A 44 25.83 -31.71 -30.15
C TRP A 44 26.58 -31.50 -31.46
N ARG A 45 27.92 -31.48 -31.43
CA ARG A 45 28.75 -31.45 -32.64
C ARG A 45 28.61 -32.69 -33.51
N HIS A 46 28.60 -33.88 -32.91
CA HIS A 46 28.37 -35.13 -33.65
C HIS A 46 26.96 -35.17 -34.22
N TYR A 47 25.95 -34.83 -33.41
CA TYR A 47 24.57 -34.74 -33.87
C TYR A 47 24.43 -33.80 -35.06
N ARG A 48 25.00 -32.59 -34.98
CA ARG A 48 25.00 -31.59 -36.08
C ARG A 48 25.72 -32.10 -37.32
N TYR A 49 26.88 -32.73 -37.15
CA TYR A 49 27.63 -33.32 -38.27
C TYR A 49 26.82 -34.43 -38.95
N ASP A 50 26.21 -35.32 -38.16
CA ASP A 50 25.38 -36.41 -38.68
C ASP A 50 24.09 -35.91 -39.32
N THR A 51 23.43 -34.88 -38.77
CA THR A 51 22.28 -34.23 -39.43
C THR A 51 22.72 -33.55 -40.71
N GLN A 52 23.83 -32.82 -40.72
CA GLN A 52 24.35 -32.19 -41.93
C GLN A 52 24.71 -33.22 -43.00
N LYS A 53 25.25 -34.37 -42.61
CA LYS A 53 25.56 -35.50 -43.50
C LYS A 53 24.29 -36.22 -43.97
N ARG A 54 23.27 -36.37 -43.11
CA ARG A 54 21.94 -36.88 -43.50
C ARG A 54 21.30 -35.95 -44.52
N ILE A 55 21.22 -34.66 -44.21
CA ILE A 55 20.70 -33.62 -45.10
C ILE A 55 21.47 -33.63 -46.41
N SER A 56 22.80 -33.65 -46.40
CA SER A 56 23.58 -33.64 -47.66
C SER A 56 23.40 -34.92 -48.47
N ARG A 57 23.20 -36.08 -47.83
CA ARG A 57 22.83 -37.33 -48.52
C ARG A 57 21.43 -37.23 -49.12
N THR A 58 20.44 -36.74 -48.38
CA THR A 58 19.08 -36.51 -48.89
C THR A 58 19.09 -35.51 -50.05
N PHE A 59 19.87 -34.44 -49.93
CA PHE A 59 20.06 -33.44 -50.97
C PHE A 59 20.75 -34.03 -52.21
N ARG A 60 21.78 -34.88 -52.03
CA ARG A 60 22.43 -35.63 -53.12
C ARG A 60 21.50 -36.66 -53.77
N LYS A 61 20.53 -37.18 -53.02
CA LYS A 61 19.50 -38.10 -53.52
C LYS A 61 18.49 -37.38 -54.41
N TRP A 62 18.17 -36.12 -54.09
CA TRP A 62 17.30 -35.24 -54.90
C TRP A 62 18.05 -34.55 -56.05
N TYR A 63 19.36 -34.31 -55.90
CA TYR A 63 20.21 -33.65 -56.90
C TYR A 63 21.53 -34.43 -57.07
N PRO A 64 21.61 -35.35 -58.05
CA PRO A 64 22.83 -36.12 -58.28
C PRO A 64 23.98 -35.19 -58.72
N VAL A 65 25.18 -35.49 -58.22
CA VAL A 65 26.41 -34.75 -58.52
C VAL A 65 26.67 -34.84 -60.02
N GLY A 66 26.67 -33.71 -60.73
CA GLY A 66 26.79 -33.65 -62.20
C GLY A 66 25.51 -33.29 -62.95
N SER A 67 24.35 -33.26 -62.28
CA SER A 67 23.11 -32.72 -62.87
C SER A 67 23.21 -31.21 -63.13
N SER A 68 22.51 -30.71 -64.15
CA SER A 68 22.46 -29.27 -64.50
C SER A 68 22.09 -28.39 -63.28
N LEU A 69 21.14 -28.84 -62.46
CA LEU A 69 20.74 -28.17 -61.23
C LEU A 69 21.81 -28.18 -60.13
N SER A 70 22.52 -29.30 -59.93
CA SER A 70 23.64 -29.35 -58.97
C SER A 70 24.79 -28.43 -59.41
N ASN A 71 25.08 -28.37 -60.71
CA ASN A 71 26.09 -27.47 -61.26
C ASN A 71 25.66 -26.01 -61.12
N LEU A 72 24.39 -25.69 -61.38
CA LEU A 72 23.82 -24.37 -61.15
C LEU A 72 23.94 -23.94 -59.68
N VAL A 73 23.58 -24.79 -58.73
CA VAL A 73 23.74 -24.52 -57.29
C VAL A 73 25.20 -24.36 -56.89
N PHE A 74 26.11 -25.13 -57.49
CA PHE A 74 27.55 -24.98 -57.28
C PHE A 74 28.07 -23.63 -57.81
N TYR A 75 27.66 -23.23 -59.02
CA TYR A 75 28.00 -21.92 -59.59
C TYR A 75 27.40 -20.77 -58.78
N LEU A 76 26.15 -20.88 -58.32
CA LEU A 76 25.50 -19.90 -57.45
C LEU A 76 26.24 -19.68 -56.13
N LYS A 77 26.96 -20.69 -55.62
CA LYS A 77 27.66 -20.63 -54.34
C LYS A 77 29.13 -20.26 -54.45
N THR A 78 29.75 -20.53 -55.60
CA THR A 78 31.15 -20.21 -55.87
C THR A 78 31.30 -18.70 -56.07
N ASP A 79 32.24 -18.08 -55.36
CA ASP A 79 32.50 -16.65 -55.51
C ASP A 79 33.10 -16.32 -56.89
N GLN A 80 32.83 -15.11 -57.40
CA GLN A 80 33.27 -14.59 -58.70
C GLN A 80 32.64 -15.23 -59.95
N THR A 81 31.61 -16.07 -59.83
CA THR A 81 30.85 -16.57 -60.99
C THR A 81 29.73 -15.59 -61.40
N PHE A 82 29.36 -15.59 -62.68
CA PHE A 82 28.24 -14.76 -63.18
C PHE A 82 26.90 -15.08 -62.47
N PRO A 83 26.49 -16.35 -62.27
CA PRO A 83 25.25 -16.66 -61.55
C PRO A 83 25.25 -16.18 -60.09
N ASN A 84 26.39 -16.28 -59.39
CA ASN A 84 26.52 -15.78 -58.02
C ASN A 84 26.38 -14.25 -57.96
N PHE A 85 26.94 -13.53 -58.93
CA PHE A 85 26.78 -12.08 -59.04
C PHE A 85 25.31 -11.70 -59.26
N VAL A 86 24.65 -12.29 -60.25
CA VAL A 86 23.23 -12.04 -60.55
C VAL A 86 22.36 -12.33 -59.34
N LEU A 87 22.55 -13.48 -58.68
CA LEU A 87 21.79 -13.84 -57.47
C LEU A 87 21.97 -12.79 -56.36
N LYS A 88 23.22 -12.39 -56.07
CA LYS A 88 23.50 -11.39 -55.04
C LYS A 88 22.89 -10.02 -55.40
N SER A 89 22.85 -9.67 -56.68
CA SER A 89 22.22 -8.42 -57.17
C SER A 89 20.70 -8.44 -57.06
N VAL A 90 20.06 -9.55 -57.46
CA VAL A 90 18.61 -9.73 -57.32
C VAL A 90 18.19 -9.68 -55.84
N LEU A 91 18.90 -10.42 -54.97
CA LEU A 91 18.65 -10.36 -53.52
C LEU A 91 18.91 -8.96 -52.94
N GLY A 92 19.95 -8.27 -53.42
CA GLY A 92 20.25 -6.90 -53.04
C GLY A 92 19.14 -5.92 -53.45
N PHE A 93 18.59 -6.07 -54.65
CA PHE A 93 17.49 -5.26 -55.16
C PHE A 93 16.23 -5.41 -54.33
N PHE A 94 15.77 -6.64 -54.08
CA PHE A 94 14.62 -6.90 -53.21
C PHE A 94 14.88 -6.44 -51.76
N GLY A 95 16.08 -6.67 -51.24
CA GLY A 95 16.49 -6.17 -49.93
C GLY A 95 16.45 -4.64 -49.86
N GLY A 96 16.81 -3.96 -50.95
CA GLY A 96 16.72 -2.51 -51.07
C GLY A 96 15.29 -1.99 -51.08
N ILE A 97 14.36 -2.66 -51.78
CA ILE A 97 12.93 -2.29 -51.76
C ILE A 97 12.37 -2.39 -50.33
N ILE A 98 12.67 -3.50 -49.65
CA ILE A 98 12.25 -3.71 -48.25
C ILE A 98 12.83 -2.62 -47.35
N LEU A 99 14.12 -2.30 -47.49
CA LEU A 99 14.76 -1.28 -46.66
C LEU A 99 14.24 0.13 -46.96
N THR A 100 13.90 0.44 -48.22
CA THR A 100 13.22 1.70 -48.59
C THR A 100 11.86 1.82 -47.92
N TYR A 101 11.06 0.75 -47.91
CA TYR A 101 9.78 0.73 -47.21
C TYR A 101 9.96 0.96 -45.70
N LEU A 102 10.94 0.31 -45.08
CA LEU A 102 11.27 0.53 -43.66
C LEU A 102 11.70 1.98 -43.38
N CYS A 103 12.50 2.59 -44.27
CA CYS A 103 12.88 4.01 -44.15
C CYS A 103 11.66 4.94 -44.27
N PHE A 104 10.72 4.65 -45.19
CA PHE A 104 9.48 5.40 -45.31
C PHE A 104 8.64 5.32 -44.04
N MET A 105 8.43 4.12 -43.49
CA MET A 105 7.72 3.92 -42.22
C MET A 105 8.40 4.69 -41.08
N PHE A 106 9.73 4.70 -41.03
CA PHE A 106 10.47 5.47 -40.04
C PHE A 106 10.24 6.99 -40.17
N PHE A 107 10.24 7.55 -41.38
CA PHE A 107 9.99 8.97 -41.60
C PHE A 107 8.58 9.39 -41.19
N VAL A 108 7.57 8.56 -41.43
CA VAL A 108 6.17 8.84 -41.09
C VAL A 108 5.94 8.69 -39.59
N PHE A 109 6.29 7.54 -39.00
CA PHE A 109 5.92 7.21 -37.63
C PHE A 109 6.87 7.80 -36.58
N GLN A 110 8.18 7.82 -36.83
CA GLN A 110 9.15 8.23 -35.82
C GLN A 110 9.49 9.73 -35.89
N LEU A 111 9.67 10.24 -37.12
CA LEU A 111 9.98 11.65 -37.35
C LEU A 111 8.74 12.53 -37.51
N SER A 112 7.54 11.94 -37.59
CA SER A 112 6.27 12.67 -37.78
C SER A 112 6.31 13.67 -38.95
N ILE A 113 7.07 13.35 -40.01
CA ILE A 113 7.19 14.19 -41.19
C ILE A 113 5.92 14.05 -42.03
N SER A 114 5.50 15.14 -42.70
CA SER A 114 4.34 15.09 -43.59
C SER A 114 4.52 14.04 -44.68
N LEU A 115 3.41 13.39 -45.07
CA LEU A 115 3.42 12.29 -46.02
C LEU A 115 4.13 12.66 -47.34
N MET A 116 3.92 13.89 -47.83
CA MET A 116 4.53 14.40 -49.06
C MET A 116 6.06 14.51 -48.96
N HIS A 117 6.60 15.04 -47.86
CA HIS A 117 8.05 15.13 -47.71
C HIS A 117 8.68 13.75 -47.46
N ALA A 118 7.99 12.89 -46.73
CA ALA A 118 8.44 11.53 -46.48
C ALA A 118 8.53 10.69 -47.77
N THR A 119 7.55 10.80 -48.68
CA THR A 119 7.59 10.08 -49.98
C THR A 119 8.72 10.59 -50.87
N ILE A 120 8.94 11.90 -50.96
CA ILE A 120 10.03 12.48 -51.76
C ILE A 120 11.39 12.01 -51.24
N MET A 121 11.64 12.15 -49.93
CA MET A 121 12.92 11.77 -49.32
C MET A 121 13.18 10.26 -49.40
N SER A 122 12.15 9.44 -49.16
CA SER A 122 12.27 7.98 -49.26
C SER A 122 12.43 7.50 -50.69
N SER A 123 11.86 8.18 -51.69
CA SER A 123 12.08 7.87 -53.10
C SER A 123 13.54 8.11 -53.50
N ILE A 124 14.11 9.28 -53.16
CA ILE A 124 15.51 9.61 -53.46
C ILE A 124 16.46 8.64 -52.76
N ILE A 125 16.29 8.43 -51.45
CA ILE A 125 17.12 7.50 -50.67
C ILE A 125 16.92 6.07 -51.18
N GLY A 126 15.69 5.71 -51.54
CA GLY A 126 15.32 4.37 -51.98
C GLY A 126 15.96 3.98 -53.31
N VAL A 127 16.02 4.89 -54.27
CA VAL A 127 16.75 4.66 -55.54
C VAL A 127 18.24 4.43 -55.26
N LEU A 128 18.87 5.28 -54.44
CA LEU A 128 20.29 5.12 -54.08
C LEU A 128 20.55 3.79 -53.36
N LEU A 129 19.65 3.40 -52.47
CA LEU A 129 19.80 2.23 -51.62
C LEU A 129 19.52 0.93 -52.39
N THR A 130 18.52 0.91 -53.28
CA THR A 130 18.21 -0.24 -54.15
C THR A 130 19.30 -0.50 -55.17
N LEU A 131 19.74 0.53 -55.92
CA LEU A 131 20.84 0.43 -56.86
C LEU A 131 22.16 0.11 -56.14
N GLY A 132 22.39 0.74 -54.98
CA GLY A 132 23.56 0.51 -54.16
C GLY A 132 23.67 -0.94 -53.68
N LEU A 133 22.58 -1.51 -53.18
CA LEU A 133 22.53 -2.92 -52.76
C LEU A 133 22.59 -3.91 -53.93
N ALA A 134 22.03 -3.56 -55.09
CA ALA A 134 22.08 -4.41 -56.27
C ALA A 134 23.52 -4.53 -56.82
N PHE A 135 24.24 -3.42 -56.97
CA PHE A 135 25.51 -3.42 -57.71
C PHE A 135 26.76 -3.32 -56.81
N SER A 136 26.72 -2.59 -55.69
CA SER A 136 27.92 -2.32 -54.89
C SER A 136 28.12 -3.34 -53.77
N TYR A 137 29.26 -4.04 -53.76
CA TYR A 137 29.63 -4.94 -52.65
C TYR A 137 29.92 -4.16 -51.36
N ARG A 138 30.41 -2.90 -51.48
CA ARG A 138 30.71 -2.05 -50.32
C ARG A 138 29.44 -1.63 -49.58
N ILE A 139 28.41 -1.25 -50.33
CA ILE A 139 27.10 -0.87 -49.76
C ILE A 139 26.42 -2.08 -49.14
N ARG A 140 26.42 -3.24 -49.84
CA ARG A 140 25.94 -4.51 -49.28
C ARG A 140 26.61 -4.84 -47.95
N CYS A 141 27.94 -4.81 -47.89
CA CYS A 141 28.68 -5.07 -46.67
C CYS A 141 28.29 -4.11 -45.54
N LEU A 142 28.20 -2.81 -45.83
CA LEU A 142 27.81 -1.80 -44.86
C LEU A 142 26.39 -2.05 -44.32
N VAL A 143 25.41 -2.31 -45.19
CA VAL A 143 24.02 -2.59 -44.78
C VAL A 143 23.94 -3.87 -43.94
N PHE A 144 24.65 -4.94 -44.33
CA PHE A 144 24.72 -6.16 -43.51
C PHE A 144 25.42 -5.92 -42.17
N LEU A 145 26.37 -4.99 -42.09
CA LEU A 145 27.00 -4.58 -40.83
C LEU A 145 26.08 -3.71 -39.97
N LEU A 146 25.10 -2.99 -40.53
CA LEU A 146 24.15 -2.21 -39.71
C LEU A 146 23.35 -3.10 -38.76
N ILE A 147 22.91 -4.29 -39.23
CA ILE A 147 22.10 -5.23 -38.44
C ILE A 147 22.77 -5.58 -37.10
N PRO A 148 24.01 -6.12 -37.04
CA PRO A 148 24.68 -6.38 -35.78
C PRO A 148 25.06 -5.09 -35.02
N GLN A 149 25.22 -3.95 -35.70
CA GLN A 149 25.51 -2.67 -35.03
C GLN A 149 24.30 -2.10 -34.27
N PHE A 150 23.07 -2.41 -34.69
CA PHE A 150 21.87 -2.14 -33.87
C PHE A 150 21.90 -2.90 -32.55
N PHE A 151 22.49 -4.10 -32.53
CA PHE A 151 22.68 -4.89 -31.31
C PHE A 151 24.01 -4.61 -30.60
N SER A 152 24.79 -3.62 -31.06
CA SER A 152 26.03 -3.21 -30.41
C SER A 152 25.77 -2.54 -29.06
N ARG A 153 26.83 -2.24 -28.31
CA ARG A 153 26.70 -1.51 -27.03
C ARG A 153 25.92 -0.20 -27.21
N VAL A 154 26.21 0.56 -28.27
CA VAL A 154 25.54 1.84 -28.55
C VAL A 154 24.09 1.60 -28.94
N GLY A 155 23.84 0.69 -29.88
CA GLY A 155 22.49 0.38 -30.34
C GLY A 155 21.58 -0.14 -29.23
N ARG A 156 22.09 -0.92 -28.27
CA ARG A 156 21.32 -1.35 -27.09
C ARG A 156 20.94 -0.20 -26.15
N TYR A 157 21.85 0.76 -25.94
CA TYR A 157 21.49 1.97 -25.18
C TYR A 157 20.44 2.79 -25.92
N THR A 158 20.56 2.91 -27.25
CA THR A 158 19.54 3.57 -28.09
C THR A 158 18.20 2.85 -27.99
N LEU A 159 18.16 1.52 -28.12
CA LEU A 159 16.92 0.73 -27.99
C LEU A 159 16.29 0.87 -26.60
N THR A 160 17.12 0.88 -25.54
CA THR A 160 16.64 1.08 -24.18
C THR A 160 16.07 2.49 -23.99
N CYS A 161 16.76 3.51 -24.51
CA CYS A 161 16.29 4.90 -24.49
C CYS A 161 14.97 5.04 -25.26
N TYR A 162 14.90 4.44 -26.45
CA TYR A 162 13.68 4.42 -27.26
C TYR A 162 12.52 3.73 -26.55
N ALA A 163 12.76 2.58 -25.91
CA ALA A 163 11.75 1.89 -25.12
C ALA A 163 11.28 2.73 -23.91
N LEU A 164 12.18 3.46 -23.26
CA LEU A 164 11.82 4.41 -22.20
C LEU A 164 10.96 5.56 -22.74
N VAL A 165 11.29 6.11 -23.90
CA VAL A 165 10.47 7.13 -24.57
C VAL A 165 9.07 6.58 -24.83
N LEU A 166 8.94 5.38 -25.41
CA LEU A 166 7.63 4.76 -25.69
C LEU A 166 6.80 4.54 -24.43
N ILE A 167 7.44 4.13 -23.33
CA ILE A 167 6.75 3.92 -22.05
C ILE A 167 6.31 5.25 -21.45
N LEU A 168 7.14 6.28 -21.60
CA LEU A 168 6.82 7.60 -21.09
C LEU A 168 5.73 8.30 -21.92
N THR A 169 5.73 8.15 -23.25
CA THR A 169 4.71 8.77 -24.12
C THR A 169 3.38 8.02 -24.13
N GLY A 170 3.37 6.70 -23.88
CA GLY A 170 2.16 5.88 -23.79
C GLY A 170 1.72 5.60 -22.35
N PRO A 171 2.15 4.48 -21.73
CA PRO A 171 1.74 4.09 -20.39
C PRO A 171 1.88 5.18 -19.31
N ALA A 172 2.95 5.98 -19.31
CA ALA A 172 3.12 6.99 -18.26
C ALA A 172 2.16 8.17 -18.42
N THR A 173 1.86 8.62 -19.66
CA THR A 173 0.82 9.65 -19.88
C THR A 173 -0.55 9.11 -19.52
N ASN A 174 -0.84 7.84 -19.83
CA ASN A 174 -2.05 7.16 -19.38
C ASN A 174 -2.12 7.09 -17.86
N THR A 175 -1.04 6.70 -17.19
CA THR A 175 -0.94 6.67 -15.73
C THR A 175 -1.17 8.05 -15.12
N LEU A 176 -0.61 9.11 -15.69
CA LEU A 176 -0.83 10.49 -15.22
C LEU A 176 -2.31 10.87 -15.36
N LYS A 177 -2.93 10.56 -16.50
CA LYS A 177 -4.35 10.86 -16.73
C LYS A 177 -5.27 10.02 -15.83
N ASN A 178 -4.98 8.74 -15.67
CA ASN A 178 -5.68 7.84 -14.75
C ASN A 178 -5.53 8.29 -13.30
N SER A 179 -4.35 8.78 -12.90
CA SER A 179 -4.12 9.31 -11.55
C SER A 179 -4.90 10.60 -11.30
N GLU A 180 -5.04 11.47 -12.30
CA GLU A 180 -5.89 12.66 -12.24
C GLU A 180 -7.35 12.28 -12.00
N VAL A 181 -7.90 11.39 -12.83
CA VAL A 181 -9.28 10.90 -12.70
C VAL A 181 -9.49 10.17 -11.37
N LEU A 182 -8.50 9.40 -10.91
CA LEU A 182 -8.55 8.71 -9.63
C LEU A 182 -8.61 9.70 -8.47
N SER A 183 -7.77 10.73 -8.48
CA SER A 183 -7.76 11.78 -7.45
C SER A 183 -9.11 12.48 -7.34
N GLU A 184 -9.70 12.87 -8.48
CA GLU A 184 -11.02 13.49 -8.55
C GLU A 184 -12.13 12.55 -8.05
N SER A 185 -12.09 11.27 -8.45
CA SER A 185 -13.07 10.27 -8.06
C SER A 185 -13.00 9.97 -6.56
N LEU A 186 -11.80 9.90 -6.00
CA LEU A 186 -11.58 9.71 -4.57
C LEU A 186 -12.08 10.92 -3.77
N ALA A 187 -11.87 12.14 -4.27
CA ALA A 187 -12.43 13.34 -3.63
C ALA A 187 -13.95 13.32 -3.58
N CYS A 188 -14.63 13.00 -4.69
CA CYS A 188 -16.09 12.87 -4.65
C CYS A 188 -16.53 11.72 -3.73
N GLY A 189 -15.87 10.57 -3.78
CA GLY A 189 -16.17 9.44 -2.90
C GLY A 189 -16.06 9.82 -1.42
N GLN A 190 -15.03 10.59 -1.05
CA GLN A 190 -14.86 11.12 0.31
C GLN A 190 -15.96 12.12 0.68
N GLU A 191 -16.35 13.03 -0.21
CA GLU A 191 -17.46 13.98 0.05
C GLU A 191 -18.81 13.25 0.22
N GLN A 192 -19.06 12.22 -0.57
CA GLN A 192 -20.27 11.40 -0.45
C GLN A 192 -20.29 10.61 0.87
N ILE A 193 -19.16 10.02 1.27
CA ILE A 193 -19.03 9.33 2.56
C ILE A 193 -19.23 10.31 3.71
N LYS A 194 -18.60 11.49 3.66
CA LYS A 194 -18.78 12.54 4.67
C LYS A 194 -20.24 12.95 4.81
N THR A 195 -20.95 13.13 3.69
CA THR A 195 -22.37 13.47 3.70
C THR A 195 -23.22 12.35 4.30
N SER A 196 -22.97 11.10 3.91
CA SER A 196 -23.71 9.93 4.43
C SER A 196 -23.45 9.73 5.93
N VAL A 197 -22.21 9.89 6.38
CA VAL A 197 -21.84 9.82 7.80
C VAL A 197 -22.51 10.95 8.59
N ASN A 198 -22.52 12.17 8.07
CA ASN A 198 -23.22 13.30 8.70
C ASN A 198 -24.73 13.03 8.83
N GLN A 199 -25.36 12.46 7.81
CA GLN A 199 -26.77 12.06 7.85
C GLN A 199 -27.02 11.01 8.94
N ILE A 200 -26.25 9.92 8.96
CA ILE A 200 -26.35 8.86 10.00
C ILE A 200 -26.13 9.45 11.39
N ASN A 201 -25.14 10.33 11.53
CA ASN A 201 -24.82 10.98 12.78
C ASN A 201 -25.99 11.84 13.29
N SER A 202 -26.61 12.62 12.40
CA SER A 202 -27.78 13.44 12.74
C SER A 202 -29.01 12.60 13.13
N LEU A 203 -29.19 11.45 12.46
CA LEU A 203 -30.27 10.51 12.75
C LEU A 203 -30.06 9.81 14.10
N THR A 204 -28.81 9.49 14.45
CA THR A 204 -28.45 8.80 15.71
C THR A 204 -28.45 9.77 16.90
N ALA A 205 -28.11 11.05 16.67
CA ALA A 205 -28.09 12.07 17.74
C ALA A 205 -29.49 12.36 18.32
N LYS A 206 -30.54 12.33 17.48
CA LYS A 206 -31.92 12.60 17.90
C LYS A 206 -32.41 11.65 19.02
N PRO A 207 -32.41 10.32 18.87
CA PRO A 207 -32.89 9.41 19.90
C PRO A 207 -32.02 9.45 21.17
N LEU A 208 -30.70 9.63 21.04
CA LEU A 208 -29.80 9.76 22.18
C LEU A 208 -30.10 11.01 23.02
N ASN A 209 -30.38 12.14 22.36
CA ASN A 209 -30.77 13.36 23.06
C ASN A 209 -32.13 13.20 23.74
N SER A 210 -33.12 12.57 23.10
CA SER A 210 -34.42 12.30 23.72
C SER A 210 -34.34 11.36 24.93
N LEU A 211 -33.46 10.34 24.88
CA LEU A 211 -33.20 9.45 26.01
C LEU A 211 -32.54 10.21 27.17
N LYS A 212 -31.57 11.09 26.88
CA LYS A 212 -30.94 11.95 27.87
C LYS A 212 -31.95 12.84 28.57
N ASP A 213 -32.86 13.46 27.82
CA ASP A 213 -33.91 14.33 28.39
C ASP A 213 -34.87 13.55 29.29
N SER A 214 -35.21 12.31 28.89
CA SER A 214 -36.04 11.40 29.71
C SER A 214 -35.35 11.02 31.03
N ILE A 215 -34.06 10.68 30.98
CA ILE A 215 -33.25 10.36 32.18
C ILE A 215 -33.15 11.59 33.08
N LYS A 216 -32.93 12.78 32.50
CA LYS A 216 -32.85 14.04 33.26
C LYS A 216 -34.16 14.30 34.00
N LEU A 217 -35.30 14.13 33.34
CA LEU A 217 -36.62 14.28 33.97
C LEU A 217 -36.81 13.29 35.13
N MET A 218 -36.38 12.04 34.98
CA MET A 218 -36.46 11.04 36.06
C MET A 218 -35.59 11.44 37.26
N VAL A 219 -34.37 11.91 37.02
CA VAL A 219 -33.46 12.40 38.07
C VAL A 219 -34.03 13.61 38.79
N ASP A 220 -34.64 14.54 38.07
CA ASP A 220 -35.27 15.73 38.65
C ASP A 220 -36.46 15.35 39.56
N ARG A 221 -37.29 14.39 39.13
CA ARG A 221 -38.38 13.84 39.96
C ARG A 221 -37.87 13.15 41.23
N LEU A 222 -36.82 12.34 41.11
CA LEU A 222 -36.21 11.68 42.28
C LEU A 222 -35.61 12.69 43.25
N ARG A 223 -35.01 13.77 42.73
CA ARG A 223 -34.50 14.87 43.55
C ARG A 223 -35.62 15.58 44.31
N GLU A 224 -36.76 15.87 43.68
CA GLU A 224 -37.92 16.45 44.36
C GLU A 224 -38.38 15.58 45.55
N VAL A 225 -38.47 14.26 45.34
CA VAL A 225 -38.85 13.30 46.39
C VAL A 225 -37.81 13.29 47.53
N ALA A 226 -36.52 13.24 47.20
CA ALA A 226 -35.44 13.24 48.19
C ALA A 226 -35.45 14.51 49.05
N VAL A 227 -35.73 15.68 48.46
CA VAL A 227 -35.87 16.96 49.20
C VAL A 227 -37.07 16.92 50.14
N LYS A 228 -38.23 16.42 49.71
CA LYS A 228 -39.42 16.27 50.56
C LYS A 228 -39.14 15.34 51.74
N MET A 229 -38.51 14.19 51.51
CA MET A 229 -38.13 13.24 52.57
C MET A 229 -37.14 13.84 53.57
N LYS A 230 -36.17 14.64 53.09
CA LYS A 230 -35.24 15.38 53.95
C LYS A 230 -35.97 16.38 54.84
N GLN A 231 -36.92 17.13 54.28
CA GLN A 231 -37.74 18.08 55.06
C GLN A 231 -38.58 17.36 56.13
N LEU A 232 -39.19 16.21 55.81
CA LEU A 232 -39.92 15.40 56.79
C LEU A 232 -39.02 14.91 57.91
N THR A 233 -37.85 14.39 57.58
CA THR A 233 -36.85 13.93 58.57
C THR A 233 -36.43 15.07 59.51
N LEU A 234 -36.24 16.29 58.97
CA LEU A 234 -35.91 17.46 59.78
C LEU A 234 -37.07 17.91 60.68
N LYS A 235 -38.32 17.82 60.21
CA LYS A 235 -39.50 18.08 61.05
C LYS A 235 -39.56 17.09 62.22
N ILE A 236 -39.39 15.81 61.95
CA ILE A 236 -39.35 14.76 62.98
C ILE A 236 -38.23 15.03 63.99
N LYS A 237 -37.02 15.40 63.52
CA LYS A 237 -35.90 15.79 64.39
C LYS A 237 -36.28 16.88 65.38
N ARG A 238 -36.96 17.94 64.91
CA ARG A 238 -37.38 19.06 65.75
C ARG A 238 -38.38 18.61 66.81
N LEU A 239 -39.39 17.82 66.41
CA LEU A 239 -40.38 17.28 67.34
C LEU A 239 -39.73 16.42 68.43
N VAL A 240 -38.85 15.50 68.04
CA VAL A 240 -38.13 14.62 68.97
C VAL A 240 -37.24 15.42 69.92
N LEU A 241 -36.54 16.46 69.44
CA LEU A 241 -35.71 17.32 70.30
C LEU A 241 -36.56 18.17 71.26
N ASN A 242 -37.72 18.66 70.83
CA ASN A 242 -38.64 19.41 71.69
C ASN A 242 -39.19 18.51 72.81
N ILE A 243 -39.61 17.29 72.49
CA ILE A 243 -40.07 16.31 73.49
C ILE A 243 -38.93 16.01 74.47
N ALA A 244 -37.71 15.77 73.97
CA ALA A 244 -36.56 15.54 74.83
C ALA A 244 -36.23 16.75 75.74
N GLN A 245 -36.47 17.99 75.29
CA GLN A 245 -36.33 19.18 76.11
C GLN A 245 -37.41 19.27 77.20
N VAL A 246 -38.67 18.97 76.88
CA VAL A 246 -39.76 18.95 77.88
C VAL A 246 -39.49 17.89 78.95
N ILE A 247 -39.08 16.69 78.54
CA ILE A 247 -38.68 15.62 79.47
C ILE A 247 -37.50 16.10 80.33
N GLN A 248 -36.49 16.76 79.75
CA GLN A 248 -35.36 17.31 80.49
C GLN A 248 -35.80 18.34 81.54
N SER A 249 -36.70 19.26 81.19
CA SER A 249 -37.24 20.25 82.12
C SER A 249 -38.07 19.59 83.23
N GLY A 250 -38.87 18.56 82.90
CA GLY A 250 -39.64 17.78 83.87
C GLY A 250 -38.75 17.04 84.87
N PHE A 251 -37.67 16.40 84.39
CA PHE A 251 -36.69 15.76 85.27
C PHE A 251 -35.92 16.77 86.14
N LEU A 252 -35.56 17.94 85.60
CA LEU A 252 -34.93 19.01 86.40
C LEU A 252 -35.85 19.53 87.50
N TRP A 253 -37.14 19.68 87.22
CA TRP A 253 -38.14 20.04 88.24
C TRP A 253 -38.35 18.92 89.27
N LEU A 254 -38.41 17.66 88.81
CA LEU A 254 -38.48 16.49 89.71
C LEU A 254 -37.25 16.43 90.63
N ASN A 255 -36.06 16.82 90.14
CA ASN A 255 -34.84 16.91 90.94
C ASN A 255 -34.85 18.04 91.98
N SER A 256 -35.75 19.03 91.87
CA SER A 256 -35.92 20.09 92.89
C SER A 256 -36.97 19.74 93.96
N LEU A 257 -37.69 18.62 93.82
CA LEU A 257 -38.65 18.17 94.83
C LEU A 257 -38.02 17.67 96.14
N PRO A 258 -36.84 17.03 96.16
CA PRO A 258 -36.18 16.66 97.42
C PRO A 258 -35.90 17.86 98.32
N SER A 259 -35.52 19.01 97.76
CA SER A 259 -35.30 20.24 98.52
C SER A 259 -36.60 20.85 99.05
N ILE A 260 -37.70 20.79 98.28
CA ILE A 260 -39.04 21.22 98.74
C ILE A 260 -39.58 20.28 99.83
N CYS A 261 -39.32 18.97 99.71
CA CYS A 261 -39.66 17.96 100.71
C CYS A 261 -38.93 18.25 102.04
N ASN A 262 -37.63 18.62 101.98
CA ASN A 262 -36.85 19.01 103.15
C ASN A 262 -37.27 20.36 103.79
N GLU A 263 -37.76 21.32 103.00
CA GLU A 263 -38.14 22.66 103.48
C GLU A 263 -39.50 22.65 104.18
N LYS A 264 -40.48 21.88 103.70
CA LYS A 264 -41.83 21.82 104.29
C LYS A 264 -42.02 20.80 105.39
N LEU A 265 -41.25 19.71 105.41
CA LEU A 265 -41.43 18.62 106.38
C LEU A 265 -40.36 18.58 107.48
N GLY A 266 -39.31 19.41 107.38
CA GLY A 266 -38.16 19.36 108.29
C GLY A 266 -37.36 18.05 108.12
N ALA A 267 -36.08 18.07 108.50
CA ALA A 267 -35.20 16.91 108.35
C ALA A 267 -35.83 15.66 109.04
N PRO A 268 -36.07 14.55 108.33
CA PRO A 268 -36.74 13.42 108.91
C PRO A 268 -35.70 12.57 109.65
N TYR A 269 -35.57 12.80 110.96
CA TYR A 269 -35.47 11.79 112.02
C TYR A 269 -35.07 12.47 113.34
N LYS A 270 -35.85 12.19 114.40
CA LYS A 270 -35.69 12.63 115.80
C LYS A 270 -36.29 14.00 116.18
N LYS A 271 -37.62 14.09 116.24
CA LYS A 271 -38.35 14.49 117.46
C LYS A 271 -39.87 14.52 117.23
N GLY A 272 -40.59 13.77 118.07
CA GLY A 272 -41.89 14.18 118.61
C GLY A 272 -43.12 13.98 117.74
N SER A 273 -43.46 12.72 117.45
CA SER A 273 -44.81 12.29 117.08
C SER A 273 -45.78 12.56 118.24
N ARG A 274 -46.34 13.76 118.29
CA ARG A 274 -47.49 14.09 119.16
C ARG A 274 -48.39 15.19 118.60
N SER A 275 -47.90 16.07 117.72
CA SER A 275 -48.69 17.20 117.18
C SER A 275 -49.50 16.88 115.91
N VAL A 276 -49.21 15.76 115.23
CA VAL A 276 -49.90 15.34 113.99
C VAL A 276 -51.05 14.36 114.28
N GLU A 277 -51.03 13.68 115.43
CA GLU A 277 -52.14 12.83 115.87
C GLU A 277 -53.31 13.67 116.39
N GLU A 278 -53.06 14.82 117.02
CA GLU A 278 -54.11 15.71 117.55
C GLU A 278 -54.89 16.44 116.44
N THR A 279 -54.23 16.79 115.34
CA THR A 279 -54.84 17.51 114.20
C THR A 279 -55.64 16.59 113.27
N VAL A 280 -55.32 15.29 113.20
CA VAL A 280 -56.07 14.32 112.40
C VAL A 280 -57.27 13.75 113.19
N LEU A 281 -57.21 13.74 114.52
CA LEU A 281 -58.33 13.33 115.38
C LEU A 281 -59.47 14.37 115.42
N LEU A 282 -59.15 15.67 115.33
CA LEU A 282 -60.15 16.75 115.36
C LEU A 282 -60.97 16.87 114.05
N ASP A 283 -60.39 16.56 112.89
CA ASP A 283 -61.10 16.58 111.60
C ASP A 283 -61.93 15.30 111.32
N LEU A 284 -61.78 14.26 112.16
CA LEU A 284 -62.49 12.98 111.99
C LEU A 284 -63.74 12.83 112.89
N GLU A 285 -63.97 13.74 113.84
CA GLU A 285 -65.21 13.82 114.61
C GLU A 285 -66.34 14.59 113.89
N GLU A 286 -66.03 15.37 112.84
CA GLU A 286 -67.05 16.13 112.08
C GLU A 286 -67.72 15.31 110.95
N MET A 287 -67.17 14.13 110.59
CA MET A 287 -67.71 13.29 109.51
C MET A 287 -68.53 12.05 109.96
N PHE A 288 -68.47 11.65 111.23
CA PHE A 288 -69.17 10.43 111.70
C PHE A 288 -69.77 10.63 113.10
N GLY A 289 -71.02 11.11 113.15
CA GLY A 289 -71.78 11.25 114.40
C GLY A 289 -72.07 9.92 115.11
N PRO A 290 -72.38 9.95 116.42
CA PRO A 290 -72.68 8.75 117.18
C PRO A 290 -74.11 8.29 116.91
N ASN A 291 -74.25 7.15 116.22
CA ASN A 291 -74.86 6.00 116.87
C ASN A 291 -74.43 4.66 116.24
N SER A 292 -74.09 3.76 117.16
CA SER A 292 -73.88 2.31 117.08
C SER A 292 -72.63 1.79 116.35
N SER A 293 -71.53 1.78 117.10
CA SER A 293 -70.85 0.55 117.56
C SER A 293 -70.82 -0.66 116.62
N GLU A 294 -69.93 -0.64 115.63
CA GLU A 294 -69.24 -1.82 115.08
C GLU A 294 -68.06 -1.31 114.22
N ASN A 295 -66.87 -1.91 114.37
CA ASN A 295 -65.61 -1.65 113.62
C ASN A 295 -64.53 -0.75 114.28
N GLU A 296 -64.16 -1.03 115.52
CA GLU A 296 -62.87 -0.58 116.10
C GLU A 296 -61.64 -1.20 115.36
N GLU A 297 -61.78 -2.35 114.69
CA GLU A 297 -60.65 -3.04 114.05
C GLU A 297 -60.33 -2.57 112.60
N LYS A 298 -61.28 -1.93 111.90
CA LYS A 298 -61.06 -1.47 110.50
C LYS A 298 -60.47 -0.05 110.40
N LYS A 299 -60.58 0.78 111.45
CA LYS A 299 -59.98 2.12 111.48
C LYS A 299 -58.45 2.08 111.63
N ALA A 300 -57.91 1.10 112.36
CA ALA A 300 -56.46 0.96 112.57
C ALA A 300 -55.68 0.39 111.36
N ALA A 301 -56.32 -0.39 110.49
CA ALA A 301 -55.66 -1.03 109.35
C ALA A 301 -55.39 -0.08 108.16
N MET A 302 -56.11 1.05 108.08
CA MET A 302 -55.97 2.00 106.98
C MET A 302 -54.89 3.07 107.25
N CYS A 303 -54.68 3.44 108.51
CA CYS A 303 -53.62 4.37 108.93
C CYS A 303 -52.19 3.81 108.87
N SER A 304 -52.00 2.50 108.76
CA SER A 304 -50.66 1.88 108.70
C SER A 304 -50.08 1.74 107.27
N ARG A 305 -50.85 2.05 106.22
CA ARG A 305 -50.42 1.93 104.80
C ARG A 305 -50.01 3.23 104.13
N LEU A 306 -50.33 4.39 104.69
CA LEU A 306 -49.83 5.68 104.21
C LEU A 306 -48.63 6.13 105.05
N LYS A 307 -47.44 5.61 104.75
CA LYS A 307 -46.19 6.24 105.22
C LYS A 307 -45.78 7.33 104.21
N PRO A 308 -45.72 8.62 104.59
CA PRO A 308 -45.38 9.73 103.68
C PRO A 308 -43.90 9.79 103.23
N GLY A 309 -43.11 8.72 103.42
CA GLY A 309 -41.68 8.66 103.06
C GLY A 309 -41.36 7.96 101.72
N PHE A 310 -42.30 7.21 101.12
CA PHE A 310 -42.00 6.40 99.92
C PHE A 310 -41.77 7.25 98.66
N VAL A 311 -42.46 8.39 98.56
CA VAL A 311 -42.32 9.31 97.43
C VAL A 311 -40.95 9.98 97.42
N CYS A 312 -40.42 10.42 98.56
CA CYS A 312 -39.13 11.12 98.59
C CYS A 312 -37.91 10.18 98.42
N VAL A 313 -38.03 8.87 98.73
CA VAL A 313 -36.97 7.85 98.47
C VAL A 313 -36.92 7.42 96.99
N LEU A 314 -38.06 7.33 96.30
CA LEU A 314 -38.10 7.00 94.87
C LEU A 314 -37.37 8.04 94.02
N MET A 315 -37.36 9.30 94.47
CA MET A 315 -36.77 10.44 93.75
C MET A 315 -35.26 10.53 93.88
N GLU A 316 -34.65 9.89 94.89
CA GLU A 316 -33.19 9.86 95.04
C GLU A 316 -32.53 8.87 94.05
N HIS A 317 -33.26 7.83 93.61
CA HIS A 317 -32.74 6.82 92.68
C HIS A 317 -32.76 7.24 91.20
N LEU A 318 -33.54 8.26 90.83
CA LEU A 318 -33.61 8.78 89.46
C LEU A 318 -32.55 9.86 89.15
N ASN A 319 -31.69 10.19 90.12
CA ASN A 319 -30.60 11.15 89.95
C ASN A 319 -29.41 10.51 89.20
N GLY A 320 -29.46 10.51 87.85
CA GLY A 320 -28.27 10.27 87.03
C GLY A 320 -28.50 10.21 85.51
N ASP A 321 -28.00 11.20 84.78
CA ASP A 321 -27.48 11.20 83.39
C ASP A 321 -28.26 10.59 82.19
N ILE A 322 -29.44 10.00 82.35
CA ILE A 322 -30.13 9.29 81.26
C ILE A 322 -30.60 10.22 80.12
N VAL A 323 -31.13 11.39 80.46
CA VAL A 323 -31.71 12.34 79.49
C VAL A 323 -30.70 12.94 78.50
N PRO A 324 -29.53 13.47 78.92
CA PRO A 324 -28.54 14.01 77.98
C PRO A 324 -27.95 12.94 77.04
N ILE A 325 -27.82 11.69 77.51
CA ILE A 325 -27.33 10.56 76.70
C ILE A 325 -28.32 10.23 75.58
N ILE A 326 -29.63 10.16 75.89
CA ILE A 326 -30.69 9.89 74.90
C ILE A 326 -30.74 11.00 73.84
N LYS A 327 -30.66 12.26 74.26
CA LYS A 327 -30.65 13.44 73.36
C LYS A 327 -29.49 13.40 72.36
N LYS A 328 -28.29 13.01 72.82
CA LYS A 328 -27.09 12.90 71.97
C LYS A 328 -27.22 11.76 70.95
N ARG A 329 -27.73 10.59 71.37
CA ARG A 329 -27.98 9.45 70.46
C ARG A 329 -29.02 9.76 69.39
N LEU A 330 -30.13 10.38 69.76
CA LEU A 330 -31.19 10.76 68.82
C LEU A 330 -30.71 11.79 67.79
N ARG A 331 -29.90 12.77 68.22
CA ARG A 331 -29.29 13.75 67.31
C ARG A 331 -28.39 13.05 66.29
N ASN A 332 -27.46 12.19 66.74
CA ASN A 332 -26.54 11.46 65.87
C ASN A 332 -27.26 10.50 64.90
N TYR A 333 -28.38 9.90 65.31
CA TYR A 333 -29.19 9.05 64.45
C TYR A 333 -29.92 9.87 63.38
N SER A 334 -30.53 10.99 63.77
CA SER A 334 -31.23 11.88 62.85
C SER A 334 -30.30 12.53 61.82
N ASP A 335 -29.09 12.93 62.23
CA ASP A 335 -28.09 13.50 61.32
C ASP A 335 -27.61 12.47 60.29
N ARG A 336 -27.47 11.20 60.70
CA ARG A 336 -27.19 10.10 59.77
C ARG A 336 -28.29 9.91 58.74
N ILE A 337 -29.55 9.85 59.16
CA ILE A 337 -30.70 9.71 58.25
C ILE A 337 -30.78 10.90 57.29
N SER A 338 -30.65 12.13 57.79
CA SER A 338 -30.70 13.34 56.97
C SER A 338 -29.60 13.37 55.89
N ASN A 339 -28.41 12.85 56.20
CA ASN A 339 -27.30 12.80 55.26
C ASN A 339 -27.48 11.70 54.20
N MET A 340 -28.15 10.59 54.51
CA MET A 340 -28.45 9.53 53.54
C MET A 340 -29.36 10.00 52.40
N PHE A 341 -30.20 11.02 52.61
CA PHE A 341 -31.10 11.56 51.58
C PHE A 341 -30.48 12.65 50.68
N SER A 342 -29.17 12.92 50.77
CA SER A 342 -28.51 13.93 49.93
C SER A 342 -27.99 13.31 48.62
N MET A 343 -28.82 13.30 47.57
CA MET A 343 -28.48 12.73 46.27
C MET A 343 -27.75 13.72 45.35
N ARG A 344 -26.58 13.32 44.82
CA ARG A 344 -25.87 14.00 43.71
C ARG A 344 -25.69 13.02 42.56
N VAL A 345 -26.34 13.29 41.42
CA VAL A 345 -26.23 12.47 40.20
C VAL A 345 -25.40 13.23 39.18
N HIS A 346 -24.38 12.58 38.63
CA HIS A 346 -23.56 13.09 37.53
C HIS A 346 -23.82 12.22 36.29
N VAL A 347 -24.41 12.81 35.25
CA VAL A 347 -24.61 12.14 33.95
C VAL A 347 -23.49 12.58 33.01
N HIS A 348 -22.58 11.66 32.70
CA HIS A 348 -21.53 11.88 31.69
C HIS A 348 -21.97 11.25 30.36
N HIS A 349 -22.08 12.09 29.33
CA HIS A 349 -22.30 11.64 27.95
C HIS A 349 -21.26 12.31 27.06
N SER A 350 -20.38 11.52 26.44
CA SER A 350 -19.37 12.00 25.50
C SER A 350 -19.62 11.37 24.13
N TYR A 351 -20.20 12.15 23.23
CA TYR A 351 -20.27 11.79 21.81
C TYR A 351 -19.88 13.02 21.00
N SER A 352 -18.67 12.99 20.42
CA SER A 352 -18.12 14.10 19.63
C SER A 352 -17.66 13.56 18.28
N PHE A 353 -18.44 13.83 17.24
CA PHE A 353 -18.02 13.68 15.85
C PHE A 353 -17.74 15.10 15.32
N SER A 354 -16.47 15.46 15.20
CA SER A 354 -16.03 16.75 14.65
C SER A 354 -15.12 16.50 13.43
N SER A 355 -15.62 16.82 12.23
CA SER A 355 -14.79 16.89 11.01
C SER A 355 -14.35 18.33 10.82
N ASN A 356 -13.30 18.74 11.56
CA ASN A 356 -12.60 20.01 11.36
C ASN A 356 -11.45 19.80 10.37
N ASP A 357 -11.76 19.37 9.15
CA ASP A 357 -10.77 19.31 8.08
C ASP A 357 -10.56 20.73 7.52
N SER A 358 -9.30 21.18 7.48
CA SER A 358 -8.93 22.53 7.04
C SER A 358 -9.12 22.77 5.54
N ARG A 359 -9.35 21.71 4.76
CA ARG A 359 -9.59 21.75 3.31
C ARG A 359 -10.63 20.72 2.89
N SER A 360 -11.39 21.02 1.83
CA SER A 360 -12.28 20.03 1.22
C SER A 360 -11.49 18.94 0.50
N ALA A 361 -12.06 17.74 0.38
CA ALA A 361 -11.43 16.65 -0.35
C ALA A 361 -11.16 17.02 -1.82
N SER A 362 -12.05 17.80 -2.43
CA SER A 362 -11.89 18.39 -3.76
C SER A 362 -10.67 19.31 -3.88
N GLN A 363 -10.41 20.18 -2.89
CA GLN A 363 -9.22 21.04 -2.87
C GLN A 363 -7.92 20.24 -2.71
N VAL A 364 -7.94 19.18 -1.90
CA VAL A 364 -6.79 18.28 -1.73
C VAL A 364 -6.48 17.54 -3.04
N ALA A 365 -7.51 17.01 -3.72
CA ALA A 365 -7.34 16.34 -5.01
C ALA A 365 -6.78 17.26 -6.10
N ALA A 366 -7.28 18.50 -6.20
CA ALA A 366 -6.74 19.49 -7.13
C ALA A 366 -5.26 19.84 -6.84
N GLY A 367 -4.90 19.95 -5.56
CA GLY A 367 -3.52 20.11 -5.12
C GLY A 367 -2.61 18.95 -5.54
N ILE A 368 -3.08 17.71 -5.45
CA ILE A 368 -2.34 16.51 -5.88
C ILE A 368 -2.14 16.53 -7.40
N VAL A 369 -3.19 16.82 -8.18
CA VAL A 369 -3.12 16.85 -9.66
C VAL A 369 -2.14 17.92 -10.15
N THR A 370 -2.19 19.12 -9.56
CA THR A 370 -1.29 20.22 -9.93
C THR A 370 0.17 19.91 -9.61
N GLU A 371 0.45 19.30 -8.46
CA GLU A 371 1.82 18.88 -8.10
C GLU A 371 2.33 17.76 -9.03
N ILE A 372 1.47 16.81 -9.41
CA ILE A 372 1.80 15.77 -10.39
C ILE A 372 2.17 16.38 -11.75
N ARG A 373 1.34 17.28 -12.28
CA ARG A 373 1.60 17.97 -13.56
C ARG A 373 2.90 18.76 -13.51
N LYS A 374 3.12 19.56 -12.46
CA LYS A 374 4.34 20.35 -12.26
C LYS A 374 5.62 19.51 -12.33
N ARG A 375 5.60 18.28 -11.80
CA ARG A 375 6.74 17.35 -11.85
C ARG A 375 6.85 16.61 -13.18
N ALA A 376 5.74 16.37 -13.86
CA ALA A 376 5.69 15.63 -15.12
C ALA A 376 6.03 16.51 -16.34
N ASP A 377 5.67 17.79 -16.35
CA ASP A 377 5.83 18.69 -17.50
C ASP A 377 7.27 18.79 -18.04
N PRO A 378 8.33 18.88 -17.20
CA PRO A 378 9.72 18.86 -17.70
C PRO A 378 10.08 17.53 -18.39
N LEU A 379 9.51 16.42 -17.94
CA LEU A 379 9.74 15.11 -18.56
C LEU A 379 9.00 15.03 -19.90
N LEU A 380 7.76 15.52 -19.97
CA LEU A 380 6.96 15.56 -21.20
C LEU A 380 7.57 16.47 -22.27
N THR A 381 8.11 17.62 -21.87
CA THR A 381 8.82 18.53 -22.80
C THR A 381 10.15 17.93 -23.29
N TRP A 382 10.88 17.18 -22.46
CA TRP A 382 12.05 16.43 -22.95
C TRP A 382 11.66 15.32 -23.95
N LEU A 383 10.52 14.66 -23.75
CA LEU A 383 10.05 13.60 -24.66
C LEU A 383 9.67 14.13 -26.04
N SER A 384 9.22 15.37 -26.18
CA SER A 384 8.93 15.94 -27.51
C SER A 384 10.20 16.07 -28.37
N TRP A 385 11.39 16.11 -27.75
CA TRP A 385 12.68 16.11 -28.44
C TRP A 385 13.16 14.70 -28.81
N SER A 386 12.43 13.66 -28.41
CA SER A 386 12.84 12.26 -28.62
C SER A 386 13.00 11.88 -30.09
N SER A 387 12.17 12.42 -30.99
CA SER A 387 12.28 12.18 -32.44
C SER A 387 13.64 12.65 -32.98
N CYS A 388 14.11 13.84 -32.54
CA CYS A 388 15.44 14.36 -32.89
C CYS A 388 16.57 13.49 -32.32
N VAL A 389 16.43 13.04 -31.08
CA VAL A 389 17.42 12.17 -30.44
C VAL A 389 17.52 10.82 -31.17
N THR A 390 16.39 10.23 -31.57
CA THR A 390 16.39 8.94 -32.30
C THR A 390 17.02 9.02 -33.68
N SER A 391 16.82 10.11 -34.43
CA SER A 391 17.44 10.29 -35.74
C SER A 391 18.96 10.44 -35.64
N LEU A 392 19.45 11.20 -34.65
CA LEU A 392 20.87 11.33 -34.36
C LEU A 392 21.51 9.98 -34.03
N PHE A 393 20.83 9.13 -33.24
CA PHE A 393 21.33 7.79 -32.94
C PHE A 393 21.44 6.88 -34.17
N LEU A 394 20.47 6.93 -35.09
CA LEU A 394 20.56 6.16 -36.34
C LEU A 394 21.78 6.58 -37.18
N LEU A 395 22.04 7.89 -37.28
CA LEU A 395 23.23 8.40 -37.96
C LEU A 395 24.52 7.92 -37.27
N LEU A 396 24.56 7.92 -35.93
CA LEU A 396 25.71 7.39 -35.18
C LEU A 396 25.93 5.89 -35.43
N ILE A 397 24.87 5.09 -35.58
CA ILE A 397 24.97 3.66 -35.90
C ILE A 397 25.58 3.47 -37.29
N ILE A 398 25.18 4.27 -38.28
CA ILE A 398 25.75 4.22 -39.63
C ILE A 398 27.23 4.60 -39.60
N PHE A 399 27.59 5.68 -38.92
CA PHE A 399 28.98 6.11 -38.77
C PHE A 399 29.82 5.03 -38.07
N ARG A 400 29.30 4.41 -37.02
CA ARG A 400 29.95 3.29 -36.32
C ARG A 400 30.16 2.08 -37.21
N ALA A 401 29.18 1.71 -38.02
CA ALA A 401 29.31 0.62 -38.98
C ALA A 401 30.42 0.91 -40.01
N LYS A 402 30.46 2.14 -40.53
CA LYS A 402 31.50 2.55 -41.49
C LYS A 402 32.89 2.61 -40.85
N TYR A 403 32.99 3.15 -39.64
CA TYR A 403 34.23 3.19 -38.86
C TYR A 403 34.74 1.78 -38.55
N TYR A 404 33.84 0.87 -38.15
CA TYR A 404 34.16 -0.53 -37.91
C TYR A 404 34.70 -1.20 -39.18
N GLN A 405 34.02 -1.02 -40.32
CA GLN A 405 34.49 -1.55 -41.60
C GLN A 405 35.89 -1.04 -41.92
N HIS A 406 36.12 0.28 -41.81
CA HIS A 406 37.42 0.87 -42.09
C HIS A 406 38.52 0.33 -41.17
N MET A 407 38.27 0.22 -39.86
CA MET A 407 39.22 -0.34 -38.91
C MET A 407 39.49 -1.83 -39.15
N PHE A 408 38.47 -2.59 -39.55
CA PHE A 408 38.59 -4.01 -39.86
C PHE A 408 39.48 -4.26 -41.09
N GLU A 409 39.32 -3.43 -42.14
CA GLU A 409 40.11 -3.50 -43.37
C GLU A 409 41.54 -2.96 -43.20
N THR A 410 41.73 -1.87 -42.45
CA THR A 410 43.05 -1.22 -42.30
C THR A 410 43.93 -1.87 -41.24
N ARG A 411 43.36 -2.36 -40.14
CA ARG A 411 44.13 -2.78 -38.96
C ARG A 411 44.02 -4.28 -38.74
N SER A 412 45.07 -5.01 -39.11
CA SER A 412 45.17 -6.47 -38.93
C SER A 412 44.98 -6.94 -37.48
N ARG A 413 45.27 -6.10 -36.48
CA ARG A 413 45.13 -6.43 -35.05
C ARG A 413 43.76 -6.10 -34.43
N PHE A 414 42.81 -5.52 -35.17
CA PHE A 414 41.54 -5.05 -34.61
C PHE A 414 40.61 -6.21 -34.19
N ASP A 415 39.94 -6.84 -35.16
CA ASP A 415 39.06 -8.00 -34.91
C ASP A 415 39.23 -9.12 -35.96
N ASN A 416 40.41 -9.21 -36.56
CA ASN A 416 40.75 -10.24 -37.54
C ASN A 416 41.19 -11.55 -36.85
N ARG A 417 40.27 -12.17 -36.10
CA ARG A 417 40.50 -13.41 -35.31
C ARG A 417 39.93 -14.67 -35.96
N TYR A 418 39.43 -14.54 -37.18
CA TYR A 418 38.66 -15.59 -37.84
C TYR A 418 39.50 -16.37 -38.85
N ILE A 419 39.41 -17.70 -38.79
CA ILE A 419 40.01 -18.59 -39.79
C ILE A 419 38.96 -18.86 -40.87
N THR A 420 39.22 -18.37 -42.07
CA THR A 420 38.37 -18.55 -43.25
C THR A 420 38.60 -19.93 -43.89
N LYS A 421 37.70 -20.32 -44.79
CA LYS A 421 37.86 -21.58 -45.56
C LYS A 421 39.07 -21.50 -46.49
N GLU A 422 39.30 -20.34 -47.10
CA GLU A 422 40.44 -20.06 -47.98
C GLU A 422 41.78 -20.31 -47.28
N ILE A 423 41.94 -19.84 -46.03
CA ILE A 423 43.16 -20.09 -45.25
C ILE A 423 43.36 -21.60 -45.03
N ARG A 424 42.28 -22.33 -44.74
CA ARG A 424 42.33 -23.77 -44.53
C ARG A 424 42.65 -24.53 -45.82
N ASP A 425 42.09 -24.10 -46.95
CA ASP A 425 42.34 -24.71 -48.26
C ASP A 425 43.78 -24.43 -48.74
N LEU A 426 44.29 -23.23 -48.47
CA LEU A 426 45.69 -22.86 -48.69
C LEU A 426 46.65 -23.67 -47.80
N ASP A 427 46.29 -23.89 -46.54
CA ASP A 427 47.08 -24.72 -45.60
C ASP A 427 47.11 -26.19 -46.04
N LEU A 428 45.98 -26.73 -46.53
CA LEU A 428 45.90 -28.05 -47.13
C LEU A 428 46.75 -28.18 -48.40
N LYS A 429 46.79 -27.14 -49.23
CA LYS A 429 47.67 -27.10 -50.40
C LYS A 429 49.14 -27.12 -50.00
N ARG A 430 49.54 -26.31 -49.02
CA ARG A 430 50.91 -26.31 -48.46
C ARG A 430 51.31 -27.66 -47.88
N LEU A 431 50.39 -28.33 -47.18
CA LEU A 431 50.61 -29.67 -46.65
C LEU A 431 50.93 -30.68 -47.76
N ARG A 432 50.19 -30.65 -48.87
CA ARG A 432 50.44 -31.52 -50.03
C ARG A 432 51.78 -31.24 -50.70
N GLU A 433 52.22 -29.99 -50.68
CA GLU A 433 53.52 -29.56 -51.21
C GLU A 433 54.68 -29.80 -50.21
N GLY A 434 54.42 -30.43 -49.05
CA GLY A 434 55.45 -30.67 -48.03
C GLY A 434 55.97 -29.40 -47.35
N ARG A 435 55.25 -28.28 -47.44
CA ARG A 435 55.61 -27.01 -46.80
C ARG A 435 55.04 -26.93 -45.38
N GLU A 436 55.59 -26.02 -44.58
CA GLU A 436 55.11 -25.76 -43.22
C GLU A 436 53.63 -25.36 -43.18
N THR A 437 52.87 -25.95 -42.24
CA THR A 437 51.43 -25.71 -42.03
C THR A 437 51.12 -24.98 -40.72
N ILE A 438 50.09 -24.15 -40.77
CA ILE A 438 49.59 -23.39 -39.63
C ILE A 438 48.73 -24.29 -38.74
N LEU A 439 47.94 -25.21 -39.31
CA LEU A 439 47.12 -26.16 -38.55
C LEU A 439 47.90 -27.45 -38.22
N PRO A 440 47.59 -28.13 -37.09
CA PRO A 440 46.59 -27.81 -36.07
C PRO A 440 47.01 -26.67 -35.13
N LEU A 441 46.05 -25.90 -34.62
CA LEU A 441 46.29 -24.78 -33.70
C LEU A 441 46.76 -25.28 -32.33
N ASN A 442 47.71 -24.58 -31.72
CA ASN A 442 48.10 -24.78 -30.33
C ASN A 442 46.95 -24.40 -29.36
N ARG A 443 46.97 -24.89 -28.12
CA ARG A 443 45.93 -24.62 -27.10
C ARG A 443 45.67 -23.12 -26.89
N ARG A 444 46.73 -22.31 -26.79
CA ARG A 444 46.64 -20.83 -26.66
C ARG A 444 46.03 -20.18 -27.91
N GLU A 445 46.41 -20.65 -29.09
CA GLU A 445 45.89 -20.14 -30.37
C GLU A 445 44.42 -20.51 -30.56
N ARG A 446 44.02 -21.70 -30.09
CA ARG A 446 42.63 -22.15 -30.11
C ARG A 446 41.74 -21.28 -29.24
N GLU A 447 42.26 -20.64 -28.19
CA GLU A 447 41.49 -19.68 -27.40
C GLU A 447 41.31 -18.35 -28.14
N LYS A 448 42.29 -17.94 -28.95
CA LYS A 448 42.32 -16.66 -29.67
C LYS A 448 41.60 -16.69 -31.03
N TYR A 449 41.79 -17.76 -31.81
CA TYR A 449 41.28 -17.88 -33.18
C TYR A 449 40.05 -18.78 -33.25
N VAL A 450 39.07 -18.37 -34.06
CA VAL A 450 37.77 -19.03 -34.21
C VAL A 450 37.52 -19.30 -35.70
N THR A 451 36.96 -20.45 -36.05
CA THR A 451 36.53 -20.70 -37.44
C THR A 451 35.24 -19.94 -37.72
N THR A 452 35.09 -19.35 -38.91
CA THR A 452 33.89 -18.54 -39.26
C THR A 452 32.55 -19.27 -39.11
N THR A 453 32.54 -20.60 -39.11
CA THR A 453 31.32 -21.44 -39.02
C THR A 453 31.04 -22.02 -37.63
N SER A 454 31.90 -21.74 -36.65
CA SER A 454 31.72 -22.26 -35.29
C SER A 454 30.90 -21.31 -34.42
N PHE A 455 29.92 -21.84 -33.69
CA PHE A 455 29.13 -21.11 -32.68
C PHE A 455 29.88 -20.87 -31.36
N ARG A 456 31.20 -21.08 -31.34
CA ARG A 456 32.00 -20.91 -30.13
C ARG A 456 32.36 -19.44 -29.98
N LEU A 457 31.82 -18.79 -28.95
CA LEU A 457 32.22 -17.44 -28.57
C LEU A 457 33.60 -17.44 -27.90
N VAL A 458 34.36 -16.39 -28.14
CA VAL A 458 35.63 -16.10 -27.44
C VAL A 458 35.33 -15.72 -25.98
N ALA A 459 36.25 -16.00 -25.05
CA ALA A 459 36.06 -15.68 -23.63
C ALA A 459 35.73 -14.19 -23.39
N SER A 460 36.38 -13.29 -24.13
CA SER A 460 36.08 -11.85 -24.11
C SER A 460 34.66 -11.55 -24.57
N GLU A 461 34.21 -12.16 -25.67
CA GLU A 461 32.85 -11.99 -26.19
C GLU A 461 31.80 -12.52 -25.22
N LYS A 462 32.06 -13.66 -24.57
CA LYS A 462 31.19 -14.23 -23.54
C LYS A 462 31.04 -13.28 -22.35
N ALA A 463 32.13 -12.66 -21.90
CA ALA A 463 32.07 -11.68 -20.81
C ALA A 463 31.25 -10.44 -21.20
N TYR A 464 31.44 -9.91 -22.42
CA TYR A 464 30.64 -8.80 -22.93
C TYR A 464 29.16 -9.15 -23.10
N LEU A 465 28.87 -10.37 -23.59
CA LEU A 465 27.51 -10.88 -23.75
C LEU A 465 26.82 -11.02 -22.38
N ASN A 466 27.45 -11.67 -21.40
CA ASN A 466 26.88 -11.83 -20.06
C ASN A 466 26.56 -10.46 -19.41
N ARG A 467 27.49 -9.50 -19.47
CA ARG A 467 27.25 -8.14 -18.97
C ARG A 467 26.07 -7.46 -19.69
N SER A 468 25.95 -7.68 -21.00
CA SER A 468 24.85 -7.16 -21.80
C SER A 468 23.51 -7.80 -21.42
N VAL A 469 23.47 -9.11 -21.21
CA VAL A 469 22.24 -9.84 -20.86
C VAL A 469 21.74 -9.38 -19.49
N VAL A 470 22.62 -9.26 -18.50
CA VAL A 470 22.26 -8.75 -17.16
C VAL A 470 21.69 -7.34 -17.26
N PHE A 471 22.34 -6.44 -18.00
CA PHE A 471 21.83 -5.07 -18.18
C PHE A 471 20.45 -5.06 -18.85
N MET A 472 20.27 -5.81 -19.93
CA MET A 472 18.99 -5.88 -20.65
C MET A 472 17.89 -6.53 -19.81
N ALA A 473 18.20 -7.53 -18.98
CA ALA A 473 17.24 -8.16 -18.07
C ALA A 473 16.76 -7.18 -17.00
N ILE A 474 17.68 -6.40 -16.41
CA ILE A 474 17.32 -5.38 -15.42
C ILE A 474 16.46 -4.27 -16.06
N THR A 475 16.82 -3.80 -17.27
CA THR A 475 16.04 -2.74 -17.93
C THR A 475 14.66 -3.25 -18.32
N THR A 476 14.55 -4.42 -18.93
CA THR A 476 13.24 -5.02 -19.28
C THR A 476 12.35 -5.24 -18.06
N PHE A 477 12.92 -5.68 -16.93
CA PHE A 477 12.17 -5.79 -15.68
C PHE A 477 11.66 -4.43 -15.18
N LYS A 478 12.49 -3.37 -15.23
CA LYS A 478 12.03 -2.01 -14.91
C LYS A 478 10.89 -1.55 -15.81
N LEU A 479 10.99 -1.80 -17.11
CA LEU A 479 9.93 -1.45 -18.06
C LEU A 479 8.63 -2.20 -17.76
N LEU A 480 8.72 -3.48 -17.40
CA LEU A 480 7.57 -4.29 -17.02
C LEU A 480 6.89 -3.76 -15.75
N ILE A 481 7.66 -3.34 -14.74
CA ILE A 481 7.09 -2.72 -13.53
C ILE A 481 6.24 -1.48 -13.89
N HIS A 482 6.71 -0.62 -14.79
CA HIS A 482 5.95 0.55 -15.22
C HIS A 482 4.62 0.17 -15.92
N MET A 483 4.64 -0.86 -16.78
CA MET A 483 3.42 -1.34 -17.42
C MET A 483 2.43 -1.95 -16.43
N VAL A 484 2.92 -2.72 -15.45
CA VAL A 484 2.09 -3.29 -14.38
C VAL A 484 1.49 -2.20 -13.50
N ALA A 485 2.24 -1.13 -13.21
CA ALA A 485 1.74 0.01 -12.46
C ALA A 485 0.56 0.70 -13.18
N ASP A 486 0.68 0.96 -14.49
CA ASP A 486 -0.41 1.52 -15.30
C ASP A 486 -1.65 0.61 -15.30
N TYR A 487 -1.44 -0.70 -15.50
CA TYR A 487 -2.52 -1.69 -15.45
C TYR A 487 -3.20 -1.75 -14.08
N SER A 488 -2.44 -1.64 -12.99
CA SER A 488 -2.99 -1.63 -11.63
C SER A 488 -3.88 -0.42 -11.38
N LEU A 489 -3.49 0.77 -11.86
CA LEU A 489 -4.30 1.99 -11.75
C LEU A 489 -5.58 1.89 -12.59
N TYR A 490 -5.47 1.37 -13.82
CA TYR A 490 -6.62 1.06 -14.65
C TYR A 490 -7.60 0.12 -13.92
N TRP A 491 -7.08 -0.94 -13.30
CA TRP A 491 -7.90 -1.91 -12.58
C TRP A 491 -8.61 -1.30 -11.36
N VAL A 492 -7.93 -0.44 -10.59
CA VAL A 492 -8.54 0.31 -9.48
C VAL A 492 -9.67 1.21 -9.97
N LEU A 493 -9.43 2.01 -11.01
CA LEU A 493 -10.45 2.88 -11.60
C LEU A 493 -11.66 2.10 -12.11
N MET A 494 -11.43 0.96 -12.78
CA MET A 494 -12.49 0.09 -13.24
C MET A 494 -13.30 -0.50 -12.08
N THR A 495 -12.62 -0.85 -10.99
CA THR A 495 -13.28 -1.35 -9.77
C THR A 495 -14.14 -0.28 -9.11
N ILE A 496 -13.64 0.97 -9.02
CA ILE A 496 -14.40 2.12 -8.52
C ILE A 496 -15.64 2.36 -9.40
N ARG A 497 -15.47 2.34 -10.72
CA ARG A 497 -16.58 2.51 -11.68
C ARG A 497 -17.63 1.41 -11.54
N TYR A 498 -17.21 0.16 -11.38
CA TYR A 498 -18.12 -0.97 -11.23
C TYR A 498 -18.97 -0.84 -9.97
N HIS A 499 -18.34 -0.59 -8.81
CA HIS A 499 -19.06 -0.44 -7.54
C HIS A 499 -19.88 0.85 -7.48
N GLY A 500 -19.39 1.96 -8.05
CA GLY A 500 -20.14 3.21 -8.15
C GLY A 500 -21.41 3.07 -9.00
N ARG A 501 -21.36 2.31 -10.10
CA ARG A 501 -22.56 1.99 -10.89
C ARG A 501 -23.55 1.11 -10.12
N LEU A 502 -23.07 0.14 -9.34
CA LEU A 502 -23.95 -0.71 -8.53
C LEU A 502 -24.67 0.12 -7.47
N GLN A 503 -23.96 1.02 -6.78
CA GLN A 503 -24.54 1.89 -5.77
C GLN A 503 -25.59 2.85 -6.35
N SER A 504 -25.35 3.42 -7.54
CA SER A 504 -26.35 4.27 -8.20
C SER A 504 -27.58 3.49 -8.67
N LEU A 505 -27.42 2.23 -9.11
CA LEU A 505 -28.55 1.37 -9.46
C LEU A 505 -29.38 0.99 -8.22
N ILE A 506 -28.72 0.67 -7.10
CA ILE A 506 -29.40 0.39 -5.83
C ILE A 506 -30.14 1.64 -5.34
N HIS A 507 -29.48 2.80 -5.32
CA HIS A 507 -30.11 4.06 -4.91
C HIS A 507 -31.30 4.41 -5.82
N ARG A 508 -31.17 4.23 -7.14
CA ARG A 508 -32.27 4.43 -8.09
C ARG A 508 -33.42 3.45 -7.84
N LYS A 509 -33.13 2.18 -7.55
CA LYS A 509 -34.17 1.18 -7.23
C LYS A 509 -34.87 1.49 -5.91
N TYR A 510 -34.13 1.92 -4.88
CA TYR A 510 -34.71 2.39 -3.62
C TYR A 510 -35.57 3.63 -3.82
N ASN A 511 -35.08 4.63 -4.57
CA ASN A 511 -35.86 5.83 -4.88
C ASN A 511 -37.12 5.50 -5.67
N LEU A 512 -37.05 4.56 -6.64
CA LEU A 512 -38.23 4.07 -7.37
C LEU A 512 -39.19 3.27 -6.49
N LEU A 513 -38.70 2.54 -5.49
CA LEU A 513 -39.55 1.82 -4.53
C LEU A 513 -40.23 2.81 -3.57
N THR A 514 -39.51 3.82 -3.06
CA THR A 514 -40.10 4.89 -2.26
C THR A 514 -41.03 5.77 -3.09
N GLU A 515 -40.71 6.03 -4.35
CA GLU A 515 -41.61 6.75 -5.27
C GLU A 515 -42.82 5.88 -5.64
N ALA A 516 -42.72 4.55 -5.72
CA ALA A 516 -43.88 3.68 -5.91
C ALA A 516 -44.78 3.62 -4.65
N ASP A 517 -44.19 3.65 -3.46
CA ASP A 517 -44.93 3.76 -2.19
C ASP A 517 -45.57 5.16 -2.03
N ILE A 518 -44.96 6.21 -2.58
CA ILE A 518 -45.48 7.59 -2.59
C ILE A 518 -46.43 7.83 -3.78
N ALA A 519 -46.31 7.10 -4.89
CA ALA A 519 -47.16 7.19 -6.09
C ALA A 519 -48.52 6.49 -5.91
N ASN A 520 -48.70 5.69 -4.85
CA ASN A 520 -50.04 5.35 -4.36
C ASN A 520 -50.75 6.54 -3.69
N MET A 521 -50.12 7.73 -3.63
CA MET A 521 -50.74 8.95 -3.14
C MET A 521 -50.77 10.10 -4.16
N HIS A 522 -50.13 10.01 -5.34
CA HIS A 522 -50.38 10.97 -6.43
C HIS A 522 -49.89 10.43 -7.78
N PHE A 523 -50.84 10.22 -8.69
CA PHE A 523 -50.62 9.90 -10.09
C PHE A 523 -50.27 11.17 -10.90
N GLU A 524 -49.59 10.97 -12.03
CA GLU A 524 -49.39 11.89 -13.17
C GLU A 524 -48.34 13.03 -13.07
N ASN A 525 -47.14 12.84 -13.63
CA ASN A 525 -46.85 13.17 -15.04
C ASN A 525 -45.35 13.17 -15.42
N SER A 526 -45.07 12.50 -16.55
CA SER A 526 -44.05 12.80 -17.57
C SER A 526 -42.55 12.64 -17.23
N TRP A 527 -42.04 11.43 -17.48
CA TRP A 527 -40.65 11.20 -17.84
C TRP A 527 -40.44 11.47 -19.34
N VAL A 528 -39.27 11.98 -19.73
CA VAL A 528 -38.39 11.45 -20.82
C VAL A 528 -37.40 12.54 -21.28
N LYS A 529 -36.10 12.35 -20.98
CA LYS A 529 -35.07 12.12 -22.03
C LYS A 529 -33.68 11.89 -21.43
N GLN A 530 -33.09 10.79 -21.88
CA GLN A 530 -31.79 10.27 -21.50
C GLN A 530 -30.75 10.57 -22.58
N VAL A 531 -29.58 10.98 -22.11
CA VAL A 531 -28.20 10.90 -22.65
C VAL A 531 -27.98 10.17 -23.98
N LYS A 532 -27.25 10.82 -24.90
CA LYS A 532 -26.42 10.19 -25.93
C LYS A 532 -25.05 10.87 -26.00
N SER A 533 -23.98 10.12 -25.74
CA SER A 533 -22.76 10.03 -26.57
C SER A 533 -21.72 9.17 -25.83
N ILE A 534 -21.23 8.12 -26.50
CA ILE A 534 -20.17 7.22 -26.03
C ILE A 534 -18.99 7.43 -26.98
N ASP A 535 -17.88 7.97 -26.45
CA ASP A 535 -16.58 7.93 -27.09
C ASP A 535 -15.74 6.80 -26.48
N TRP A 536 -15.23 5.92 -27.35
CA TRP A 536 -14.35 4.83 -26.99
C TRP A 536 -12.91 5.35 -26.85
N GLY A 537 -12.47 5.56 -25.61
CA GLY A 537 -11.09 5.94 -25.28
C GLY A 537 -10.97 6.78 -24.00
N LEU A 538 -12.06 7.42 -23.57
CA LEU A 538 -12.14 8.16 -22.30
C LEU A 538 -12.98 7.38 -21.29
N ILE A 539 -12.39 7.01 -20.14
CA ILE A 539 -13.19 6.74 -18.95
C ILE A 539 -13.59 8.12 -18.40
N MET A 540 -14.63 8.73 -18.98
CA MET A 540 -15.35 9.82 -18.34
C MET A 540 -16.16 9.21 -17.19
N LEU A 541 -15.64 9.31 -15.97
CA LEU A 541 -16.50 9.24 -14.80
C LEU A 541 -17.34 10.52 -14.81
N ALA A 542 -18.67 10.37 -14.84
CA ALA A 542 -19.56 11.52 -14.82
C ALA A 542 -19.28 12.35 -13.55
N PRO A 543 -19.13 13.68 -13.66
CA PRO A 543 -18.99 14.52 -12.49
C PRO A 543 -20.22 14.32 -11.62
N CYS A 544 -19.99 14.21 -10.30
CA CYS A 544 -21.02 14.13 -9.29
C CYS A 544 -21.97 15.34 -9.44
N ARG A 545 -23.10 15.12 -10.12
CA ARG A 545 -24.20 16.06 -10.17
C ARG A 545 -25.03 15.81 -8.92
N GLN A 546 -25.06 16.81 -8.05
CA GLN A 546 -25.94 16.92 -6.89
C GLN A 546 -27.41 16.77 -7.30
#